data_AF-A0A211ZIY5-F1
#
_entry.id   AF-A0A211ZIY5-F1
#
_cell.length_a   1.000
_cell.length_b   1.000
_cell.length_c   1.000
_cell.angle_alpha   90.00
_cell.angle_beta   90.00
_cell.angle_gamma   90.00
#
_symmetry.space_group_name_H-M   'P 1'
#
loop_
_entity.id
_entity.type
_entity.pdbx_description
1 polymer ?
#
loop_
_entity_poly.entity_id
_entity_poly.type
_entity_poly.pdbx_seq_one_letter_code
_entity_poly.pdbx_strand_id
1 'polypeptide(L)'
;MMQSLDTDLPAPPTALAARWAALRAEKPQLRARDAAAELGVSEGELVASQVGAGSTRIGGDWSTVLQAVEAVGPVMALTRNESVVHEKTGVYRNVSAGSHVGLALGADIDLRLFYTRWAHGFAVGGADHPKPSLQFFDAAGSAVHKIFLTEGSDRAAFAALVERFRHADQAPALAPQEILRPAVLEDSEIDVGGFRAGWDAMEDTHQFFGLLKSHRLNRLQAMRLAEPQRAEAVGRDALRRVLTDAATTGAAIMVFVGNPGCIQIHTGPVHRLHDMGPWLNVLDPGFNLHLREDRIDSAWVVRKPTKDGVVTSLELFDVDGTLMAMLFGARKPGQPERADWRALVAKVSALGAV
;
A
#
# COMPACT_ATOMS: atom_id res chain seq x y z
N MET A 1 -35.97 -34.32 -29.24
CA MET A 1 -36.03 -33.69 -27.90
C MET A 1 -35.11 -34.50 -26.99
N MET A 2 -33.87 -34.07 -26.85
CA MET A 2 -32.90 -34.56 -25.86
C MET A 2 -31.90 -33.43 -25.69
N GLN A 3 -32.22 -32.48 -24.79
CA GLN A 3 -31.26 -31.51 -24.31
C GLN A 3 -30.34 -32.26 -23.35
N SER A 4 -29.05 -32.36 -23.69
CA SER A 4 -28.00 -32.77 -22.78
C SER A 4 -27.92 -31.75 -21.65
N LEU A 5 -28.35 -32.17 -20.46
CA LEU A 5 -28.01 -31.50 -19.22
C LEU A 5 -26.53 -31.78 -18.96
N ASP A 6 -25.66 -30.97 -19.55
CA ASP A 6 -24.29 -30.83 -19.04
C ASP A 6 -24.40 -30.08 -17.70
N THR A 7 -24.56 -30.86 -16.63
CA THR A 7 -24.28 -30.39 -15.28
C THR A 7 -22.79 -30.06 -15.22
N ASP A 8 -22.51 -28.75 -15.15
CA ASP A 8 -21.20 -28.14 -15.02
C ASP A 8 -20.57 -28.57 -13.66
N LEU A 9 -20.02 -29.78 -13.63
CA LEU A 9 -19.27 -30.29 -12.48
C LEU A 9 -17.96 -29.48 -12.38
N PRO A 10 -17.64 -28.89 -11.22
CA PRO A 10 -16.42 -28.10 -11.09
C PRO A 10 -15.20 -28.98 -11.39
N ALA A 11 -14.28 -28.44 -12.20
CA ALA A 11 -13.02 -29.10 -12.50
C ALA A 11 -12.26 -29.48 -11.21
N PRO A 12 -11.52 -30.61 -11.20
CA PRO A 12 -10.80 -31.03 -10.01
C PRO A 12 -9.81 -29.94 -9.53
N PRO A 13 -9.65 -29.74 -8.20
CA PRO A 13 -8.74 -28.73 -7.68
C PRO A 13 -7.32 -28.91 -8.20
N THR A 14 -6.64 -27.82 -8.51
CA THR A 14 -5.21 -27.87 -8.87
C THR A 14 -4.38 -28.43 -7.72
N ALA A 15 -3.18 -28.95 -8.01
CA ALA A 15 -2.27 -29.43 -6.97
C ALA A 15 -1.97 -28.36 -5.89
N LEU A 16 -1.87 -27.08 -6.30
CA LEU A 16 -1.70 -25.97 -5.38
C LEU A 16 -2.96 -25.73 -4.53
N ALA A 17 -4.17 -25.80 -5.12
CA ALA A 17 -5.41 -25.66 -4.37
C ALA A 17 -5.57 -26.75 -3.30
N ALA A 18 -5.19 -28.00 -3.60
CA ALA A 18 -5.21 -29.09 -2.63
C ALA A 18 -4.21 -28.88 -1.47
N ARG A 19 -2.97 -28.46 -1.79
CA ARG A 19 -1.96 -28.11 -0.77
C ARG A 19 -2.43 -26.97 0.12
N TRP A 20 -3.07 -25.96 -0.46
CA TRP A 20 -3.64 -24.84 0.28
C TRP A 20 -4.77 -25.28 1.22
N ALA A 21 -5.70 -26.11 0.74
CA ALA A 21 -6.78 -26.64 1.57
C ALA A 21 -6.25 -27.42 2.79
N ALA A 22 -5.21 -28.24 2.60
CA ALA A 22 -4.56 -28.96 3.69
C ALA A 22 -3.91 -28.00 4.71
N LEU A 23 -3.17 -27.00 4.24
CA LEU A 23 -2.52 -26.02 5.12
C LEU A 23 -3.53 -25.19 5.91
N ARG A 24 -4.67 -24.81 5.31
CA ARG A 24 -5.75 -24.12 6.02
C ARG A 24 -6.40 -24.97 7.11
N ALA A 25 -6.52 -26.28 6.89
CA ALA A 25 -7.09 -27.19 7.87
C ALA A 25 -6.16 -27.33 9.10
N GLU A 26 -4.84 -27.33 8.86
CA GLU A 26 -3.83 -27.38 9.92
C GLU A 26 -3.68 -26.03 10.65
N LYS A 27 -3.66 -24.92 9.90
CA LYS A 27 -3.37 -23.56 10.40
C LYS A 27 -4.48 -22.58 10.00
N PRO A 28 -5.67 -22.65 10.61
CA PRO A 28 -6.84 -21.88 10.18
C PRO A 28 -6.68 -20.36 10.33
N GLN A 29 -5.73 -19.89 11.15
CA GLN A 29 -5.46 -18.46 11.36
C GLN A 29 -4.43 -17.89 10.39
N LEU A 30 -3.79 -18.73 9.56
CA LEU A 30 -2.74 -18.31 8.64
C LEU A 30 -3.31 -17.39 7.56
N ARG A 31 -2.69 -16.23 7.36
CA ARG A 31 -3.08 -15.29 6.32
C ARG A 31 -2.59 -15.77 4.96
N ALA A 32 -3.27 -15.38 3.88
CA ALA A 32 -2.95 -15.82 2.52
C ALA A 32 -1.49 -15.54 2.11
N ARG A 33 -0.93 -14.38 2.49
CA ARG A 33 0.49 -14.05 2.27
C ARG A 33 1.43 -15.05 2.94
N ASP A 34 1.22 -15.32 4.23
CA ASP A 34 2.10 -16.21 5.01
C ASP A 34 1.98 -17.66 4.53
N ALA A 35 0.76 -18.06 4.15
CA ALA A 35 0.51 -19.34 3.51
C ALA A 35 1.19 -19.48 2.15
N ALA A 36 1.16 -18.44 1.31
CA ALA A 36 1.83 -18.45 0.02
C ALA A 36 3.35 -18.64 0.20
N ALA A 37 3.95 -17.92 1.16
CA ALA A 37 5.35 -18.09 1.53
C ALA A 37 5.66 -19.51 2.01
N GLU A 38 4.84 -20.10 2.89
CA GLU A 38 5.02 -21.48 3.36
C GLU A 38 4.88 -22.51 2.23
N LEU A 39 4.03 -22.23 1.24
CA LEU A 39 3.84 -23.08 0.07
C LEU A 39 4.87 -22.84 -1.04
N GLY A 40 5.76 -21.85 -0.88
CA GLY A 40 6.79 -21.50 -1.86
C GLY A 40 6.25 -20.89 -3.15
N VAL A 41 5.13 -20.14 -3.07
CA VAL A 41 4.47 -19.49 -4.22
C VAL A 41 4.17 -18.02 -3.90
N SER A 42 3.86 -17.23 -4.93
CA SER A 42 3.34 -15.87 -4.75
C SER A 42 1.90 -15.88 -4.20
N GLU A 43 1.49 -14.77 -3.56
CA GLU A 43 0.12 -14.64 -3.07
C GLU A 43 -0.91 -14.65 -4.22
N GLY A 44 -0.54 -14.07 -5.36
CA GLY A 44 -1.35 -14.10 -6.59
C GLY A 44 -1.54 -15.51 -7.14
N GLU A 45 -0.50 -16.36 -7.14
CA GLU A 45 -0.63 -17.78 -7.49
C GLU A 45 -1.59 -18.52 -6.57
N LEU A 46 -1.49 -18.28 -5.25
CA LEU A 46 -2.38 -18.90 -4.27
C LEU A 46 -3.84 -18.52 -4.53
N VAL A 47 -4.13 -17.24 -4.79
CA VAL A 47 -5.48 -16.76 -5.13
C VAL A 47 -5.96 -17.27 -6.48
N ALA A 48 -5.08 -17.32 -7.49
CA ALA A 48 -5.39 -17.84 -8.81
C ALA A 48 -5.71 -19.34 -8.78
N SER A 49 -5.08 -20.11 -7.90
CA SER A 49 -5.38 -21.54 -7.72
C SER A 49 -6.83 -21.82 -7.31
N GLN A 50 -7.54 -20.81 -6.79
CA GLN A 50 -8.91 -20.89 -6.33
C GLN A 50 -9.93 -20.46 -7.38
N VAL A 51 -9.52 -20.12 -8.60
CA VAL A 51 -10.46 -19.68 -9.65
C VAL A 51 -11.44 -20.82 -9.96
N GLY A 52 -12.74 -20.49 -9.97
CA GLY A 52 -13.82 -21.45 -10.18
C GLY A 52 -14.37 -22.10 -8.90
N ALA A 53 -13.66 -22.03 -7.78
CA ALA A 53 -14.11 -22.58 -6.49
C ALA A 53 -14.26 -21.52 -5.39
N GLY A 54 -13.33 -20.57 -5.32
CA GLY A 54 -13.28 -19.53 -4.29
C GLY A 54 -12.91 -18.14 -4.79
N SER A 55 -12.45 -18.03 -6.03
CA SER A 55 -12.20 -16.75 -6.70
C SER A 55 -12.73 -16.73 -8.13
N THR A 56 -12.91 -15.53 -8.66
CA THR A 56 -13.22 -15.25 -10.06
C THR A 56 -12.14 -14.30 -10.57
N ARG A 57 -11.52 -14.63 -11.71
CA ARG A 57 -10.58 -13.71 -12.35
C ARG A 57 -11.37 -12.54 -12.95
N ILE A 58 -10.91 -11.32 -12.68
CA ILE A 58 -11.46 -10.10 -13.28
C ILE A 58 -10.39 -9.43 -14.15
N GLY A 59 -10.82 -8.62 -15.10
CA GLY A 59 -9.94 -7.89 -16.00
C GLY A 59 -10.59 -6.63 -16.57
N GLY A 60 -9.98 -6.10 -17.62
CA GLY A 60 -10.35 -4.81 -18.23
C GLY A 60 -9.43 -3.68 -17.78
N ASP A 61 -9.85 -2.45 -18.04
CA ASP A 61 -9.11 -1.27 -17.62
C ASP A 61 -9.25 -1.04 -16.11
N TRP A 62 -8.12 -1.05 -15.38
CA TRP A 62 -8.13 -0.96 -13.92
C TRP A 62 -8.73 0.34 -13.39
N SER A 63 -8.56 1.45 -14.12
CA SER A 63 -9.19 2.72 -13.72
C SER A 63 -10.72 2.63 -13.77
N THR A 64 -11.26 1.95 -14.78
CA THR A 64 -12.69 1.69 -14.94
C THR A 64 -13.21 0.72 -13.89
N VAL A 65 -12.45 -0.31 -13.52
CA VAL A 65 -12.79 -1.24 -12.43
C VAL A 65 -12.91 -0.48 -11.11
N LEU A 66 -11.91 0.34 -10.76
CA LEU A 66 -11.89 1.09 -9.50
C LEU A 66 -12.98 2.16 -9.45
N GLN A 67 -13.30 2.81 -10.57
CA GLN A 67 -14.45 3.74 -10.64
C GLN A 67 -15.77 3.03 -10.34
N ALA A 68 -15.95 1.79 -10.82
CA ALA A 68 -17.17 1.04 -10.56
C ALA A 68 -17.34 0.66 -9.07
N VAL A 69 -16.26 0.64 -8.29
CA VAL A 69 -16.32 0.36 -6.84
C VAL A 69 -17.13 1.42 -6.10
N GLU A 70 -17.27 2.64 -6.62
CA GLU A 70 -18.09 3.69 -6.00
C GLU A 70 -19.53 3.22 -5.72
N ALA A 71 -20.12 2.43 -6.64
CA ALA A 71 -21.47 1.88 -6.50
C ALA A 71 -21.62 0.83 -5.39
N VAL A 72 -20.51 0.21 -4.95
CA VAL A 72 -20.49 -0.75 -3.83
C VAL A 72 -20.62 -0.03 -2.48
N GLY A 73 -20.37 1.28 -2.43
CA GLY A 73 -20.47 2.08 -1.21
C GLY A 73 -19.27 1.88 -0.27
N PRO A 74 -19.48 1.93 1.06
CA PRO A 74 -18.40 1.83 2.05
C PRO A 74 -17.67 0.48 1.97
N VAL A 75 -16.35 0.53 1.77
CA VAL A 75 -15.44 -0.63 1.69
C VAL A 75 -14.20 -0.38 2.54
N MET A 76 -13.45 -1.43 2.86
CA MET A 76 -12.13 -1.31 3.48
C MET A 76 -11.04 -1.51 2.42
N ALA A 77 -10.25 -0.47 2.19
CA ALA A 77 -9.08 -0.47 1.33
C ALA A 77 -7.84 -0.90 2.13
N LEU A 78 -7.10 -1.89 1.61
CA LEU A 78 -5.88 -2.41 2.21
C LEU A 78 -4.72 -2.28 1.22
N THR A 79 -3.72 -1.52 1.63
CA THR A 79 -2.42 -1.43 0.96
C THR A 79 -1.32 -1.74 1.96
N ARG A 80 -0.28 -2.43 1.50
CA ARG A 80 0.82 -2.87 2.36
C ARG A 80 2.12 -3.01 1.60
N ASN A 81 3.20 -3.02 2.37
CA ASN A 81 4.50 -3.56 1.97
C ASN A 81 4.87 -4.73 2.91
N GLU A 82 6.15 -5.09 2.96
CA GLU A 82 6.60 -6.21 3.77
C GLU A 82 6.41 -5.97 5.28
N SER A 83 6.56 -4.71 5.70
CA SER A 83 6.74 -4.31 7.10
C SER A 83 5.55 -3.53 7.67
N VAL A 84 4.64 -3.04 6.82
CA VAL A 84 3.49 -2.21 7.22
C VAL A 84 2.22 -2.62 6.48
N VAL A 85 1.11 -2.73 7.21
CA VAL A 85 -0.25 -2.87 6.66
C VAL A 85 -1.06 -1.63 6.99
N HIS A 86 -1.69 -1.04 5.97
CA HIS A 86 -2.54 0.13 6.09
C HIS A 86 -3.95 -0.21 5.61
N GLU A 87 -4.93 -0.05 6.51
CA GLU A 87 -6.34 -0.31 6.25
C GLU A 87 -7.13 0.99 6.43
N LYS A 88 -7.98 1.34 5.47
CA LYS A 88 -8.80 2.55 5.53
C LYS A 88 -10.20 2.24 5.04
N THR A 89 -11.22 2.57 5.83
CA THR A 89 -12.62 2.39 5.42
C THR A 89 -13.15 3.67 4.81
N GLY A 90 -13.86 3.57 3.69
CA GLY A 90 -14.45 4.72 3.01
C GLY A 90 -15.10 4.35 1.68
N VAL A 91 -15.43 5.36 0.88
CA VAL A 91 -16.02 5.20 -0.46
C VAL A 91 -15.01 5.63 -1.53
N TYR A 92 -14.90 4.86 -2.61
CA TYR A 92 -14.02 5.15 -3.75
C TYR A 92 -14.59 6.27 -4.61
N ARG A 93 -14.36 7.52 -4.20
CA ARG A 93 -14.80 8.72 -4.94
C ARG A 93 -13.68 9.32 -5.77
N ASN A 94 -14.06 10.01 -6.84
CA ASN A 94 -13.15 10.80 -7.67
C ASN A 94 -11.94 10.00 -8.17
N VAL A 95 -12.16 8.74 -8.57
CA VAL A 95 -11.10 7.92 -9.17
C VAL A 95 -10.81 8.43 -10.58
N SER A 96 -9.62 8.98 -10.79
CA SER A 96 -9.24 9.54 -12.08
C SER A 96 -9.08 8.44 -13.13
N ALA A 97 -9.63 8.68 -14.32
CA ALA A 97 -9.36 7.85 -15.50
C ALA A 97 -7.92 8.08 -15.98
N GLY A 98 -7.22 7.02 -16.37
CA GLY A 98 -5.87 7.12 -16.91
C GLY A 98 -5.15 5.78 -16.99
N SER A 99 -4.20 5.66 -17.91
CA SER A 99 -3.50 4.40 -18.18
C SER A 99 -2.18 4.23 -17.43
N HIS A 100 -1.65 5.27 -16.78
CA HIS A 100 -0.32 5.23 -16.15
C HIS A 100 -0.38 5.56 -14.65
N VAL A 101 -0.83 6.76 -14.31
CA VAL A 101 -0.98 7.21 -12.92
C VAL A 101 -2.43 7.61 -12.70
N GLY A 102 -3.03 7.07 -11.64
CA GLY A 102 -4.37 7.40 -11.18
C GLY A 102 -4.36 7.94 -9.76
N LEU A 103 -5.42 8.67 -9.41
CA LEU A 103 -5.69 9.18 -8.07
C LEU A 103 -7.09 8.71 -7.66
N ALA A 104 -7.27 8.34 -6.40
CA ALA A 104 -8.58 8.32 -5.76
C ALA A 104 -8.56 9.40 -4.69
N LEU A 105 -9.42 10.42 -4.83
CA LEU A 105 -9.41 11.61 -3.96
C LEU A 105 -10.76 11.73 -3.25
N GLY A 106 -11.00 10.81 -2.31
CA GLY A 106 -12.12 10.85 -1.37
C GLY A 106 -11.74 11.54 -0.06
N ALA A 107 -12.75 11.79 0.78
CA ALA A 107 -12.50 12.27 2.15
C ALA A 107 -11.76 11.23 3.01
N ASP A 108 -12.03 9.94 2.76
CA ASP A 108 -11.44 8.81 3.49
C ASP A 108 -10.42 8.05 2.64
N ILE A 109 -10.84 7.60 1.44
CA ILE A 109 -9.97 6.87 0.52
C ILE A 109 -9.14 7.87 -0.29
N ASP A 110 -7.86 7.99 0.06
CA ASP A 110 -6.85 8.77 -0.67
C ASP A 110 -5.74 7.84 -1.17
N LEU A 111 -5.63 7.71 -2.49
CA LEU A 111 -4.70 6.78 -3.15
C LEU A 111 -3.88 7.48 -4.24
N ARG A 112 -2.63 7.02 -4.40
CA ARG A 112 -1.84 7.18 -5.63
C ARG A 112 -1.70 5.80 -6.28
N LEU A 113 -2.16 5.67 -7.51
CA LEU A 113 -2.29 4.41 -8.23
C LEU A 113 -1.33 4.41 -9.41
N PHE A 114 -0.48 3.37 -9.51
CA PHE A 114 0.46 3.21 -10.60
C PHE A 114 0.04 2.02 -11.46
N TYR A 115 -0.94 2.22 -12.34
CA TYR A 115 -1.62 1.13 -13.07
C TYR A 115 -0.69 0.26 -13.90
N THR A 116 0.46 0.76 -14.33
CA THR A 116 1.48 -0.03 -15.04
C THR A 116 2.07 -1.16 -14.20
N ARG A 117 1.86 -1.16 -12.89
CA ARG A 117 2.26 -2.24 -11.97
C ARG A 117 1.13 -3.22 -11.66
N TRP A 118 -0.08 -2.99 -12.17
CA TRP A 118 -1.24 -3.84 -11.91
C TRP A 118 -1.38 -4.83 -13.07
N ALA A 119 -1.21 -6.12 -12.80
CA ALA A 119 -1.23 -7.16 -13.84
C ALA A 119 -2.41 -8.11 -13.71
N HIS A 120 -2.84 -8.41 -12.48
CA HIS A 120 -3.88 -9.41 -12.23
C HIS A 120 -4.90 -8.92 -11.22
N GLY A 121 -6.16 -9.28 -11.43
CA GLY A 121 -7.27 -8.96 -10.54
C GLY A 121 -8.15 -10.19 -10.27
N PHE A 122 -8.59 -10.33 -9.02
CA PHE A 122 -9.48 -11.41 -8.61
C PHE A 122 -10.56 -10.89 -7.68
N ALA A 123 -11.80 -11.29 -7.92
CA ALA A 123 -12.85 -11.26 -6.91
C ALA A 123 -12.75 -12.53 -6.06
N VAL A 124 -12.44 -12.38 -4.77
CA VAL A 124 -12.26 -13.50 -3.83
C VAL A 124 -13.46 -13.58 -2.89
N GLY A 125 -14.11 -14.74 -2.88
CA GLY A 125 -15.39 -14.95 -2.23
C GLY A 125 -16.54 -14.31 -3.03
N GLY A 126 -17.61 -15.08 -3.27
CA GLY A 126 -18.84 -14.55 -3.85
C GLY A 126 -19.57 -13.59 -2.89
N ALA A 127 -20.70 -13.04 -3.32
CA ALA A 127 -21.49 -12.10 -2.53
C ALA A 127 -21.92 -12.66 -1.17
N ASP A 128 -22.07 -13.97 -1.03
CA ASP A 128 -22.45 -14.65 0.22
C ASP A 128 -21.25 -15.04 1.10
N HIS A 129 -20.02 -14.78 0.64
CA HIS A 129 -18.83 -15.05 1.44
C HIS A 129 -18.79 -14.09 2.67
N PRO A 130 -18.24 -14.53 3.82
CA PRO A 130 -18.14 -13.66 5.00
C PRO A 130 -17.30 -12.40 4.78
N LYS A 131 -16.28 -12.49 3.91
CA LYS A 131 -15.39 -11.37 3.56
C LYS A 131 -15.14 -11.34 2.05
N PRO A 132 -16.12 -10.92 1.23
CA PRO A 132 -15.91 -10.75 -0.20
C PRO A 132 -14.91 -9.62 -0.46
N SER A 133 -14.08 -9.78 -1.49
CA SER A 133 -13.06 -8.77 -1.79
C SER A 133 -12.66 -8.73 -3.26
N LEU A 134 -12.16 -7.57 -3.71
CA LEU A 134 -11.33 -7.45 -4.91
C LEU A 134 -9.86 -7.43 -4.48
N GLN A 135 -9.02 -8.22 -5.13
CA GLN A 135 -7.59 -8.32 -4.83
C GLN A 135 -6.79 -8.17 -6.12
N PHE A 136 -5.83 -7.25 -6.11
CA PHE A 136 -5.02 -6.88 -7.25
C PHE A 136 -3.55 -7.19 -6.99
N PHE A 137 -2.87 -7.69 -8.01
CA PHE A 137 -1.50 -8.19 -7.95
C PHE A 137 -0.67 -7.65 -9.11
N ASP A 138 0.64 -7.54 -8.89
CA ASP A 138 1.61 -7.22 -9.93
C ASP A 138 1.95 -8.45 -10.78
N ALA A 139 2.83 -8.26 -11.76
CA ALA A 139 3.23 -9.32 -12.69
C ALA A 139 3.96 -10.49 -11.99
N ALA A 140 4.58 -10.26 -10.83
CA ALA A 140 5.20 -11.30 -10.01
C ALA A 140 4.22 -11.98 -9.05
N GLY A 141 2.94 -11.59 -9.06
CA GLY A 141 1.93 -12.10 -8.15
C GLY A 141 2.04 -11.53 -6.72
N SER A 142 2.77 -10.44 -6.52
CA SER A 142 2.76 -9.72 -5.23
C SER A 142 1.53 -8.84 -5.10
N ALA A 143 0.95 -8.78 -3.89
CA ALA A 143 -0.25 -8.00 -3.64
C ALA A 143 0.02 -6.49 -3.79
N VAL A 144 -0.74 -5.84 -4.67
CA VAL A 144 -0.69 -4.40 -4.90
C VAL A 144 -1.73 -3.69 -4.04
N HIS A 145 -2.97 -4.16 -4.09
CA HIS A 145 -4.08 -3.50 -3.41
C HIS A 145 -5.25 -4.45 -3.20
N LYS A 146 -6.02 -4.26 -2.12
CA LYS A 146 -7.21 -5.06 -1.83
C LYS A 146 -8.37 -4.18 -1.35
N ILE A 147 -9.58 -4.58 -1.71
CA ILE A 147 -10.83 -3.90 -1.36
C ILE A 147 -11.76 -4.93 -0.76
N PHE A 148 -12.05 -4.82 0.53
CA PHE A 148 -12.94 -5.73 1.25
C PHE A 148 -14.29 -5.08 1.46
N LEU A 149 -15.36 -5.86 1.29
CA LEU A 149 -16.69 -5.42 1.67
C LEU A 149 -16.79 -5.28 3.20
N THR A 150 -17.56 -4.29 3.61
CA THR A 150 -17.96 -4.05 5.00
C THR A 150 -19.44 -4.41 5.18
N GLU A 151 -19.96 -4.28 6.40
CA GLU A 151 -21.40 -4.43 6.66
C GLU A 151 -22.23 -3.39 5.91
N GLY A 152 -21.67 -2.20 5.63
CA GLY A 152 -22.35 -1.14 4.89
C GLY A 152 -22.24 -1.24 3.36
N SER A 153 -21.55 -2.25 2.82
CA SER A 153 -21.39 -2.40 1.38
C SER A 153 -22.65 -2.94 0.70
N ASP A 154 -22.92 -2.47 -0.51
CA ASP A 154 -23.93 -3.05 -1.40
C ASP A 154 -23.39 -4.33 -2.08
N ARG A 155 -23.85 -5.49 -1.58
CA ARG A 155 -23.47 -6.81 -2.09
C ARG A 155 -24.01 -7.09 -3.50
N ALA A 156 -25.15 -6.52 -3.87
CA ALA A 156 -25.72 -6.68 -5.21
C ALA A 156 -24.92 -5.88 -6.23
N ALA A 157 -24.54 -4.64 -5.89
CA ALA A 157 -23.64 -3.83 -6.71
C ALA A 157 -22.27 -4.50 -6.86
N PHE A 158 -21.74 -5.12 -5.81
CA PHE A 158 -20.51 -5.91 -5.89
C PHE A 158 -20.65 -7.10 -6.85
N ALA A 159 -21.73 -7.88 -6.76
CA ALA A 159 -21.97 -9.00 -7.67
C ALA A 159 -22.05 -8.54 -9.14
N ALA A 160 -22.76 -7.43 -9.40
CA ALA A 160 -22.86 -6.85 -10.73
C ALA A 160 -21.51 -6.34 -11.26
N LEU A 161 -20.66 -5.76 -10.39
CA LEU A 161 -19.30 -5.37 -10.73
C LEU A 161 -18.45 -6.59 -11.13
N VAL A 162 -18.48 -7.65 -10.33
CA VAL A 162 -17.70 -8.87 -10.60
C VAL A 162 -18.11 -9.49 -11.94
N GLU A 163 -19.41 -9.55 -12.22
CA GLU A 163 -19.91 -10.08 -13.50
C GLU A 163 -19.50 -9.19 -14.68
N ARG A 164 -19.64 -7.86 -14.54
CA ARG A 164 -19.25 -6.90 -15.57
C ARG A 164 -17.78 -7.00 -15.97
N PHE A 165 -16.90 -7.25 -15.00
CA PHE A 165 -15.45 -7.31 -15.22
C PHE A 165 -14.90 -8.73 -15.21
N ARG A 166 -15.76 -9.76 -15.26
CA ARG A 166 -15.33 -11.16 -15.33
C ARG A 166 -14.45 -11.35 -16.56
N HIS A 167 -13.25 -11.88 -16.34
CA HIS A 167 -12.31 -12.13 -17.43
C HIS A 167 -12.75 -13.36 -18.25
N ALA A 168 -12.52 -13.38 -19.57
CA ALA A 168 -12.90 -14.51 -20.41
C ALA A 168 -12.10 -15.78 -20.06
N ASP A 169 -10.81 -15.62 -19.79
CA ASP A 169 -9.97 -16.70 -19.25
C ASP A 169 -10.15 -16.82 -17.74
N GLN A 170 -10.62 -17.98 -17.30
CA GLN A 170 -10.81 -18.38 -15.90
C GLN A 170 -9.89 -19.54 -15.52
N ALA A 171 -8.73 -19.69 -16.16
CA ALA A 171 -7.75 -20.72 -15.80
C ALA A 171 -7.30 -20.55 -14.33
N PRO A 172 -7.23 -21.64 -13.54
CA PRO A 172 -6.87 -21.63 -12.12
C PRO A 172 -5.34 -21.62 -11.91
N ALA A 173 -4.65 -20.77 -12.66
CA ALA A 173 -3.20 -20.62 -12.61
C ALA A 173 -2.78 -19.18 -12.88
N LEU A 174 -1.65 -18.77 -12.30
CA LEU A 174 -0.96 -17.52 -12.59
C LEU A 174 0.51 -17.88 -12.78
N ALA A 175 1.14 -17.34 -13.81
CA ALA A 175 2.56 -17.51 -14.06
C ALA A 175 3.28 -16.21 -13.69
N PRO A 176 3.96 -16.15 -12.53
CA PRO A 176 4.71 -14.96 -12.13
C PRO A 176 5.80 -14.61 -13.14
N GLN A 177 5.95 -13.32 -13.38
CA GLN A 177 7.03 -12.76 -14.18
C GLN A 177 8.11 -12.19 -13.25
N GLU A 178 9.36 -12.35 -13.66
CA GLU A 178 10.48 -11.71 -12.97
C GLU A 178 10.41 -10.19 -13.13
N ILE A 179 10.44 -9.45 -12.02
CA ILE A 179 10.48 -7.99 -12.03
C ILE A 179 11.92 -7.53 -11.82
N LEU A 180 12.54 -7.03 -12.89
CA LEU A 180 13.87 -6.44 -12.83
C LEU A 180 13.83 -5.13 -12.03
N ARG A 181 14.71 -5.04 -11.02
CA ARG A 181 14.93 -3.80 -10.28
C ARG A 181 15.95 -2.94 -11.05
N PRO A 182 15.72 -1.62 -11.21
CA PRO A 182 16.72 -0.74 -11.79
C PRO A 182 18.02 -0.82 -11.00
N ALA A 183 19.15 -0.86 -11.71
CA ALA A 183 20.46 -0.77 -11.08
C ALA A 183 20.58 0.59 -10.36
N VAL A 184 21.08 0.54 -9.13
CA VAL A 184 21.43 1.71 -8.33
C VAL A 184 22.93 1.91 -8.48
N LEU A 185 23.37 3.16 -8.66
CA LEU A 185 24.80 3.50 -8.69
C LEU A 185 25.38 3.45 -7.27
N GLU A 186 26.69 3.18 -7.15
CA GLU A 186 27.36 3.29 -5.85
C GLU A 186 27.39 4.76 -5.38
N ASP A 187 27.42 5.00 -4.07
CA ASP A 187 27.42 6.35 -3.49
C ASP A 187 28.55 7.24 -4.08
N SER A 188 29.70 6.63 -4.42
CA SER A 188 30.88 7.30 -5.00
C SER A 188 30.71 7.71 -6.47
N GLU A 189 29.73 7.15 -7.18
CA GLU A 189 29.46 7.42 -8.60
C GLU A 189 28.37 8.49 -8.80
N ILE A 190 27.74 8.92 -7.71
CA ILE A 190 26.68 9.92 -7.74
C ILE A 190 27.26 11.32 -7.89
N ASP A 191 26.71 12.11 -8.82
CA ASP A 191 26.87 13.57 -8.79
C ASP A 191 26.06 14.15 -7.61
N VAL A 192 26.68 14.11 -6.43
CA VAL A 192 26.09 14.56 -5.17
C VAL A 192 25.81 16.06 -5.20
N GLY A 193 26.67 16.85 -5.84
CA GLY A 193 26.50 18.29 -5.98
C GLY A 193 25.25 18.63 -6.80
N GLY A 194 25.11 18.02 -7.97
CA GLY A 194 23.93 18.18 -8.83
C GLY A 194 22.65 17.69 -8.17
N PHE A 195 22.71 16.54 -7.49
CA PHE A 195 21.56 16.00 -6.75
C PHE A 195 21.06 16.96 -5.66
N ARG A 196 21.96 17.50 -4.85
CA ARG A 196 21.61 18.46 -3.78
C ARG A 196 21.08 19.78 -4.35
N ALA A 197 21.70 20.29 -5.40
CA ALA A 197 21.21 21.49 -6.09
C ALA A 197 19.80 21.26 -6.66
N GLY A 198 19.53 20.10 -7.25
CA GLY A 198 18.20 19.72 -7.72
C GLY A 198 17.18 19.57 -6.59
N TRP A 199 17.59 19.08 -5.42
CA TRP A 199 16.75 19.01 -4.23
C TRP A 199 16.37 20.41 -3.74
N ASP A 200 17.36 21.31 -3.62
CA ASP A 200 17.15 22.67 -3.13
C ASP A 200 16.28 23.50 -4.08
N ALA A 201 16.29 23.17 -5.38
CA ALA A 201 15.47 23.81 -6.41
C ALA A 201 14.05 23.25 -6.53
N MET A 202 13.66 22.25 -5.72
CA MET A 202 12.31 21.69 -5.79
C MET A 202 11.25 22.73 -5.39
N GLU A 203 10.15 22.69 -6.14
CA GLU A 203 8.96 23.52 -5.94
C GLU A 203 7.74 22.69 -5.50
N ASP A 204 7.82 21.36 -5.63
CA ASP A 204 6.77 20.43 -5.26
C ASP A 204 7.37 19.09 -4.81
N THR A 205 6.83 18.51 -3.72
CA THR A 205 7.31 17.22 -3.17
C THR A 205 7.28 16.05 -4.17
N HIS A 206 6.40 16.08 -5.16
CA HIS A 206 6.27 15.06 -6.20
C HIS A 206 7.44 15.10 -7.21
N GLN A 207 8.17 16.21 -7.31
CA GLN A 207 9.39 16.30 -8.13
C GLN A 207 10.51 15.42 -7.61
N PHE A 208 10.49 15.08 -6.31
CA PHE A 208 11.53 14.27 -5.68
C PHE A 208 11.68 12.89 -6.35
N PHE A 209 10.59 12.27 -6.79
CA PHE A 209 10.67 10.99 -7.52
C PHE A 209 11.43 11.13 -8.85
N GLY A 210 11.17 12.20 -9.60
CA GLY A 210 11.88 12.50 -10.85
C GLY A 210 13.36 12.77 -10.60
N LEU A 211 13.69 13.52 -9.53
CA LEU A 211 15.05 13.80 -9.11
C LEU A 211 15.82 12.51 -8.82
N LEU A 212 15.27 11.62 -7.99
CA LEU A 212 15.90 10.32 -7.69
C LEU A 212 16.19 9.51 -8.96
N LYS A 213 15.22 9.45 -9.87
CA LYS A 213 15.37 8.73 -11.14
C LYS A 213 16.47 9.32 -12.01
N SER A 214 16.58 10.65 -12.09
CA SER A 214 17.59 11.32 -12.91
C SER A 214 19.02 11.07 -12.43
N HIS A 215 19.21 10.88 -11.12
CA HIS A 215 20.49 10.55 -10.51
C HIS A 215 20.68 9.05 -10.23
N ARG A 216 19.73 8.19 -10.64
CA ARG A 216 19.73 6.73 -10.38
C ARG A 216 19.91 6.37 -8.90
N LEU A 217 19.34 7.21 -8.03
CA LEU A 217 19.36 7.03 -6.58
C LEU A 217 18.18 6.18 -6.14
N ASN A 218 18.42 5.28 -5.20
CA ASN A 218 17.33 4.80 -4.35
C ASN A 218 17.04 5.82 -3.23
N ARG A 219 15.88 5.67 -2.58
CA ARG A 219 15.40 6.66 -1.62
C ARG A 219 16.27 6.73 -0.35
N LEU A 220 16.71 5.59 0.19
CA LEU A 220 17.56 5.56 1.38
C LEU A 220 18.94 6.15 1.09
N GLN A 221 19.52 5.83 -0.06
CA GLN A 221 20.77 6.41 -0.54
C GLN A 221 20.69 7.93 -0.65
N ALA A 222 19.58 8.44 -1.19
CA ALA A 222 19.33 9.88 -1.24
C ALA A 222 19.33 10.53 0.15
N MET A 223 18.79 9.86 1.19
CA MET A 223 18.83 10.37 2.56
C MET A 223 20.27 10.48 3.09
N ARG A 224 21.09 9.45 2.87
CA ARG A 224 22.51 9.46 3.29
C ARG A 224 23.30 10.59 2.62
N LEU A 225 23.03 10.84 1.34
CA LEU A 225 23.75 11.83 0.54
C LEU A 225 23.21 13.26 0.68
N ALA A 226 22.07 13.47 1.35
CA ALA A 226 21.39 14.76 1.38
C ALA A 226 22.03 15.81 2.30
N GLU A 227 22.82 15.45 3.30
CA GLU A 227 23.26 16.34 4.41
C GLU A 227 22.14 16.77 5.37
N PRO A 228 22.46 17.13 6.63
CA PRO A 228 21.47 17.35 7.69
C PRO A 228 20.41 18.42 7.40
N GLN A 229 20.72 19.44 6.57
CA GLN A 229 19.75 20.48 6.22
C GLN A 229 18.57 19.93 5.39
N ARG A 230 18.80 18.87 4.61
CA ARG A 230 17.79 18.22 3.76
C ARG A 230 17.28 16.91 4.35
N ALA A 231 18.16 16.08 4.90
CA ALA A 231 17.77 14.88 5.62
C ALA A 231 18.73 14.59 6.77
N GLU A 232 18.17 14.30 7.94
CA GLU A 232 18.94 13.89 9.11
C GLU A 232 18.40 12.57 9.65
N ALA A 233 19.32 11.70 10.08
CA ALA A 233 18.95 10.46 10.76
C ALA A 233 18.47 10.77 12.19
N VAL A 234 17.44 10.06 12.62
CA VAL A 234 16.90 10.13 13.99
C VAL A 234 16.78 8.73 14.58
N GLY A 235 16.57 8.64 15.90
CA GLY A 235 16.39 7.37 16.60
C GLY A 235 15.31 6.48 15.96
N ARG A 236 15.52 5.17 15.97
CA ARG A 236 14.57 4.16 15.44
C ARG A 236 13.20 4.22 16.13
N ASP A 237 13.15 4.74 17.35
CA ASP A 237 11.95 4.96 18.16
C ASP A 237 11.17 6.25 17.77
N ALA A 238 11.65 7.02 16.79
CA ALA A 238 11.04 8.28 16.36
C ALA A 238 9.57 8.11 15.93
N LEU A 239 9.23 7.00 15.26
CA LEU A 239 7.85 6.71 14.89
C LEU A 239 6.95 6.64 16.11
N ARG A 240 7.32 5.82 17.10
CA ARG A 240 6.52 5.60 18.31
C ARG A 240 6.33 6.91 19.06
N ARG A 241 7.38 7.72 19.17
CA ARG A 241 7.32 9.05 19.80
C ARG A 241 6.34 9.97 19.07
N VAL A 242 6.48 10.09 17.74
CA VAL A 242 5.60 10.96 16.93
C VAL A 242 4.14 10.50 17.00
N LEU A 243 3.86 9.20 16.86
CA LEU A 243 2.48 8.68 16.96
C LEU A 243 1.90 8.88 18.36
N THR A 244 2.67 8.62 19.42
CA THR A 244 2.22 8.79 20.82
C THR A 244 1.89 10.24 21.11
N ASP A 245 2.76 11.17 20.71
CA ASP A 245 2.53 12.60 20.91
C ASP A 245 1.37 13.11 20.05
N ALA A 246 1.25 12.65 18.80
CA ALA A 246 0.12 12.99 17.92
C ALA A 246 -1.21 12.51 18.52
N ALA A 247 -1.23 11.28 19.05
CA ALA A 247 -2.41 10.72 19.71
C ALA A 247 -2.79 11.47 20.98
N THR A 248 -1.79 11.87 21.78
CA THR A 248 -1.99 12.64 23.02
C THR A 248 -2.52 14.04 22.75
N THR A 249 -2.01 14.70 21.70
CA THR A 249 -2.35 16.09 21.37
C THR A 249 -3.55 16.22 20.43
N GLY A 250 -3.97 15.13 19.78
CA GLY A 250 -4.96 15.16 18.69
C GLY A 250 -4.43 15.82 17.42
N ALA A 251 -3.11 15.91 17.24
CA ALA A 251 -2.52 16.50 16.04
C ALA A 251 -2.92 15.71 14.79
N ALA A 252 -3.44 16.39 13.78
CA ALA A 252 -3.79 15.75 12.52
C ALA A 252 -2.53 15.51 11.67
N ILE A 253 -2.30 14.26 11.34
CA ILE A 253 -1.15 13.80 10.56
C ILE A 253 -1.61 13.21 9.23
N MET A 254 -0.65 12.92 8.36
CA MET A 254 -0.83 12.05 7.22
C MET A 254 0.10 10.86 7.34
N VAL A 255 -0.39 9.65 7.06
CA VAL A 255 0.41 8.42 7.06
C VAL A 255 0.35 7.80 5.67
N PHE A 256 1.49 7.72 5.02
CA PHE A 256 1.64 7.16 3.68
C PHE A 256 2.27 5.79 3.79
N VAL A 257 1.57 4.77 3.29
CA VAL A 257 2.09 3.40 3.18
C VAL A 257 1.84 2.94 1.75
N GLY A 258 2.84 2.31 1.13
CA GLY A 258 2.71 1.88 -0.25
C GLY A 258 3.65 0.76 -0.63
N ASN A 259 3.43 0.30 -1.85
CA ASN A 259 4.25 -0.62 -2.61
C ASN A 259 4.40 -0.03 -4.04
N PRO A 260 5.14 -0.69 -4.96
CA PRO A 260 5.38 -0.13 -6.29
C PRO A 260 4.12 0.22 -7.10
N GLY A 261 2.97 -0.41 -6.81
CA GLY A 261 1.73 -0.21 -7.56
C GLY A 261 0.68 0.68 -6.89
N CYS A 262 0.77 0.91 -5.58
CA CYS A 262 -0.20 1.70 -4.83
C CYS A 262 0.42 2.39 -3.61
N ILE A 263 0.08 3.65 -3.38
CA ILE A 263 0.31 4.36 -2.11
C ILE A 263 -1.06 4.72 -1.54
N GLN A 264 -1.29 4.34 -0.29
CA GLN A 264 -2.49 4.67 0.47
C GLN A 264 -2.17 5.65 1.57
N ILE A 265 -3.07 6.63 1.74
CA ILE A 265 -2.84 7.79 2.57
C ILE A 265 -3.99 7.87 3.59
N HIS A 266 -3.63 7.85 4.87
CA HIS A 266 -4.51 8.35 5.92
C HIS A 266 -4.25 9.85 6.10
N THR A 267 -5.30 10.65 6.27
CA THR A 267 -5.23 12.03 6.77
C THR A 267 -6.19 12.19 7.94
N GLY A 268 -5.69 12.64 9.09
CA GLY A 268 -6.49 12.79 10.30
C GLY A 268 -5.69 12.60 11.58
N PRO A 269 -6.33 12.75 12.75
CA PRO A 269 -5.73 12.36 14.01
C PRO A 269 -5.67 10.82 14.11
N VAL A 270 -4.79 10.35 14.98
CA VAL A 270 -4.74 8.96 15.45
C VAL A 270 -5.01 8.93 16.95
N HIS A 271 -5.57 7.86 17.50
CA HIS A 271 -5.94 7.81 18.92
C HIS A 271 -5.54 6.52 19.63
N ARG A 272 -5.92 5.36 19.09
CA ARG A 272 -5.81 4.06 19.79
C ARG A 272 -4.54 3.33 19.41
N LEU A 273 -3.46 3.64 20.12
CA LEU A 273 -2.18 2.95 19.96
C LEU A 273 -2.13 1.68 20.81
N HIS A 274 -1.74 0.56 20.20
CA HIS A 274 -1.64 -0.72 20.88
C HIS A 274 -0.41 -1.52 20.43
N ASP A 275 0.27 -2.14 21.39
CA ASP A 275 1.34 -3.10 21.14
C ASP A 275 0.76 -4.52 21.05
N MET A 276 1.14 -5.26 20.00
CA MET A 276 0.80 -6.67 19.83
C MET A 276 2.02 -7.45 19.36
N GLY A 277 2.82 -7.95 20.31
CA GLY A 277 4.10 -8.57 19.99
C GLY A 277 5.03 -7.56 19.31
N PRO A 278 5.58 -7.84 18.11
CA PRO A 278 6.47 -6.92 17.39
C PRO A 278 5.73 -5.77 16.68
N TRP A 279 4.40 -5.73 16.76
CA TRP A 279 3.58 -4.77 16.02
C TRP A 279 3.20 -3.57 16.87
N LEU A 280 3.50 -2.36 16.38
CA LEU A 280 2.84 -1.13 16.81
C LEU A 280 1.60 -0.93 15.94
N ASN A 281 0.45 -0.73 16.60
CA ASN A 281 -0.84 -0.66 15.92
C ASN A 281 -1.53 0.67 16.19
N VAL A 282 -2.19 1.21 15.17
CA VAL A 282 -3.30 2.17 15.31
C VAL A 282 -4.58 1.38 15.06
N LEU A 283 -5.54 1.41 15.98
CA LEU A 283 -6.81 0.66 15.89
C LEU A 283 -8.02 1.61 15.98
N ASP A 284 -8.04 2.63 15.12
CA ASP A 284 -9.09 3.65 15.12
C ASP A 284 -10.28 3.24 14.23
N PRO A 285 -11.51 3.67 14.56
CA PRO A 285 -12.65 3.50 13.67
C PRO A 285 -12.34 4.06 12.27
N GLY A 286 -12.36 3.18 11.27
CA GLY A 286 -12.11 3.54 9.87
C GLY A 286 -10.63 3.69 9.48
N PHE A 287 -9.67 3.53 10.39
CA PHE A 287 -8.24 3.49 10.08
C PHE A 287 -7.48 2.52 10.99
N ASN A 288 -6.93 1.46 10.40
CA ASN A 288 -5.95 0.62 11.09
C ASN A 288 -4.58 0.72 10.43
N LEU A 289 -3.54 0.72 11.26
CA LEU A 289 -2.15 0.62 10.86
C LEU A 289 -1.52 -0.50 11.67
N HIS A 290 -0.79 -1.40 11.01
CA HIS A 290 0.00 -2.44 11.66
C HIS A 290 1.43 -2.31 11.17
N LEU A 291 2.36 -1.91 12.04
CA LEU A 291 3.74 -1.67 11.67
C LEU A 291 4.69 -2.56 12.48
N ARG A 292 5.59 -3.26 11.79
CA ARG A 292 6.66 -4.07 12.37
C ARG A 292 7.78 -3.17 12.90
N GLU A 293 7.68 -2.74 14.15
CA GLU A 293 8.64 -1.82 14.75
C GLU A 293 10.03 -2.47 14.87
N ASP A 294 10.05 -3.78 15.11
CA ASP A 294 11.27 -4.61 15.13
C ASP A 294 12.02 -4.65 13.79
N ARG A 295 11.38 -4.26 12.68
CA ARG A 295 12.01 -4.20 11.36
C ARG A 295 12.55 -2.81 11.00
N ILE A 296 12.33 -1.78 11.82
CA ILE A 296 12.86 -0.44 11.55
C ILE A 296 14.39 -0.47 11.67
N ASP A 297 15.08 -0.22 10.56
CA ASP A 297 16.54 -0.12 10.52
C ASP A 297 17.03 1.33 10.59
N SER A 298 16.33 2.25 9.92
CA SER A 298 16.63 3.67 10.04
C SER A 298 15.38 4.54 9.92
N ALA A 299 15.44 5.69 10.58
CA ALA A 299 14.42 6.71 10.54
C ALA A 299 15.07 8.06 10.19
N TRP A 300 14.40 8.84 9.35
CA TRP A 300 14.94 10.08 8.81
C TRP A 300 13.92 11.19 8.89
N VAL A 301 14.34 12.36 9.36
CA VAL A 301 13.60 13.60 9.18
C VAL A 301 14.07 14.24 7.87
N VAL A 302 13.12 14.44 6.95
CA VAL A 302 13.39 14.84 5.57
C VAL A 302 12.65 16.13 5.26
N ARG A 303 13.37 17.11 4.71
CA ARG A 303 12.89 18.47 4.43
C ARG A 303 12.96 18.72 2.93
N LYS A 304 11.81 18.99 2.31
CA LYS A 304 11.71 19.22 0.87
C LYS A 304 11.15 20.63 0.64
N PRO A 305 11.87 21.51 -0.09
CA PRO A 305 11.32 22.82 -0.43
C PRO A 305 10.13 22.67 -1.38
N THR A 306 9.18 23.58 -1.24
CA THR A 306 8.01 23.72 -2.11
C THR A 306 7.66 25.19 -2.28
N LYS A 307 6.76 25.52 -3.21
CA LYS A 307 6.18 26.88 -3.33
C LYS A 307 5.49 27.36 -2.04
N ASP A 308 4.98 26.43 -1.24
CA ASP A 308 4.24 26.70 -0.01
C ASP A 308 5.16 26.73 1.23
N GLY A 309 6.48 26.66 1.03
CA GLY A 309 7.49 26.52 2.08
C GLY A 309 8.03 25.10 2.21
N VAL A 310 8.80 24.86 3.26
CA VAL A 310 9.37 23.54 3.53
C VAL A 310 8.28 22.57 3.99
N VAL A 311 8.28 21.37 3.40
CA VAL A 311 7.50 20.22 3.88
C VAL A 311 8.44 19.25 4.55
N THR A 312 8.17 18.98 5.83
CA THR A 312 8.95 18.07 6.68
C THR A 312 8.22 16.73 6.82
N SER A 313 8.94 15.63 6.64
CA SER A 313 8.44 14.26 6.82
C SER A 313 9.32 13.43 7.72
N LEU A 314 8.71 12.50 8.47
CA LEU A 314 9.41 11.37 9.07
C LEU A 314 9.31 10.18 8.11
N GLU A 315 10.44 9.65 7.67
CA GLU A 315 10.51 8.52 6.74
C GLU A 315 11.22 7.33 7.39
N LEU A 316 10.63 6.14 7.30
CA LEU A 316 11.13 4.92 7.94
C LEU A 316 11.57 3.90 6.89
N PHE A 317 12.72 3.29 7.10
CA PHE A 317 13.26 2.25 6.24
C PHE A 317 13.49 0.98 7.04
N ASP A 318 13.14 -0.16 6.44
CA ASP A 318 13.37 -1.46 7.06
C ASP A 318 14.79 -1.97 6.82
N VAL A 319 15.09 -3.13 7.40
CA VAL A 319 16.38 -3.85 7.29
C VAL A 319 16.81 -4.14 5.85
N ASP A 320 15.89 -4.12 4.89
CA ASP A 320 16.16 -4.32 3.47
C ASP A 320 16.34 -2.99 2.71
N GLY A 321 16.35 -1.87 3.45
CA GLY A 321 16.41 -0.51 2.90
C GLY A 321 15.13 -0.07 2.21
N THR A 322 14.01 -0.77 2.41
CA THR A 322 12.72 -0.46 1.79
C THR A 322 11.96 0.56 2.62
N LEU A 323 11.34 1.55 1.96
CA LEU A 323 10.49 2.53 2.63
C LEU A 323 9.26 1.84 3.26
N MET A 324 9.18 1.86 4.58
CA MET A 324 8.08 1.29 5.35
C MET A 324 6.86 2.22 5.35
N ALA A 325 7.07 3.47 5.75
CA ALA A 325 6.03 4.49 5.87
C ALA A 325 6.64 5.89 5.83
N MET A 326 5.82 6.88 5.47
CA MET A 326 6.14 8.30 5.64
C MET A 326 5.04 8.99 6.44
N LEU A 327 5.41 9.86 7.37
CA LEU A 327 4.50 10.67 8.15
C LEU A 327 4.70 12.16 7.83
N PHE A 328 3.60 12.89 7.72
CA PHE A 328 3.55 14.33 7.50
C PHE A 328 2.52 14.98 8.43
N GLY A 329 2.56 16.30 8.58
CA GLY A 329 1.44 17.06 9.12
C GLY A 329 0.31 17.16 8.09
N ALA A 330 -0.94 17.02 8.51
CA ALA A 330 -2.08 17.23 7.61
C ALA A 330 -2.04 18.64 7.03
N ARG A 331 -2.11 18.76 5.70
CA ARG A 331 -2.12 20.05 5.00
C ARG A 331 -3.04 20.02 3.79
N LYS A 332 -3.57 21.20 3.43
CA LYS A 332 -4.24 21.41 2.14
C LYS A 332 -3.23 21.97 1.13
N PRO A 333 -3.42 21.75 -0.18
CA PRO A 333 -2.62 22.41 -1.22
C PRO A 333 -2.62 23.94 -1.03
N GLY A 334 -1.47 24.59 -1.21
CA GLY A 334 -1.33 26.04 -1.04
C GLY A 334 -1.12 26.50 0.41
N GLN A 335 -0.99 25.57 1.37
CA GLN A 335 -0.78 25.89 2.79
C GLN A 335 0.56 25.36 3.29
N PRO A 336 1.28 26.14 4.13
CA PRO A 336 2.50 25.67 4.77
C PRO A 336 2.20 24.55 5.77
N GLU A 337 3.25 23.81 6.16
CA GLU A 337 3.10 22.77 7.17
C GLU A 337 2.68 23.33 8.54
N ARG A 338 1.84 22.56 9.24
CA ARG A 338 1.30 22.97 10.53
C ARG A 338 2.40 23.11 11.58
N ALA A 339 2.25 24.10 12.47
CA ALA A 339 3.22 24.36 13.52
C ALA A 339 3.30 23.22 14.56
N ASP A 340 2.17 22.57 14.86
CA ASP A 340 2.12 21.41 15.76
C ASP A 340 2.91 20.22 15.21
N TRP A 341 2.76 19.90 13.92
CA TRP A 341 3.57 18.89 13.24
C TRP A 341 5.08 19.20 13.33
N ARG A 342 5.47 20.44 13.01
CA ARG A 342 6.88 20.86 13.14
C ARG A 342 7.43 20.65 14.55
N ALA A 343 6.62 20.95 15.57
CA ALA A 343 7.02 20.75 16.96
C ALA A 343 7.20 19.27 17.30
N LEU A 344 6.34 18.36 16.79
CA LEU A 344 6.50 16.92 16.97
C LEU A 344 7.81 16.41 16.37
N VAL A 345 8.10 16.80 15.13
CA VAL A 345 9.32 16.38 14.43
C VAL A 345 10.57 16.96 15.09
N ALA A 346 10.53 18.23 15.52
CA ALA A 346 11.66 18.87 16.19
C ALA A 346 12.08 18.14 17.47
N LYS A 347 11.13 17.55 18.22
CA LYS A 347 11.45 16.76 19.41
C LYS A 347 12.29 15.53 19.08
N VAL A 348 11.97 14.81 18.01
CA VAL A 348 12.74 13.61 17.62
C VAL A 348 14.06 13.98 16.96
N SER A 349 14.12 15.07 16.19
CA SER A 349 15.38 15.62 15.67
C SER A 349 16.35 16.01 16.78
N ALA A 350 15.86 16.66 17.85
CA ALA A 350 16.70 17.10 18.97
C ALA A 350 17.34 15.95 19.77
N LEU A 351 16.77 14.75 19.71
CA LEU A 351 17.34 13.55 20.35
C LEU A 351 18.47 12.94 19.52
N GLY A 352 18.55 13.24 18.23
CA GLY A 352 19.53 12.67 17.30
C GLY A 352 19.30 11.19 16.98
N ALA A 353 20.21 10.63 16.16
CA ALA A 353 20.36 9.19 16.03
C ALA A 353 21.21 8.68 17.22
N VAL A 354 20.79 7.58 17.84
CA VAL A 354 21.56 6.86 18.86
C VAL A 354 22.34 5.74 18.19
#